data_AF-A0A7S1X619-F1
#
_entry.id   AF-A0A7S1X619-F1
#
_cell.length_a   1.000
_cell.length_b   1.000
_cell.length_c   1.000
_cell.angle_alpha   90.00
_cell.angle_beta   90.00
_cell.angle_gamma   90.00
#
_symmetry.space_group_name_H-M   'P 1'
#
loop_
_entity.id
_entity.type
_entity.pdbx_description
1 polymer ?
#
loop_
_entity_poly.entity_id
_entity_poly.type
_entity_poly.pdbx_seq_one_letter_code
_entity_poly.pdbx_strand_id
1 'polypeptide(L)'
;APLMDQRGDAQPGPAGAMEKRCTEMLAMVRRKVPSEGILEWIVEQQLRAELGGVCGLVEMVLRTLLVAGSKSFTHTLIALERYVDVLGQLIDESGEEGQDATVKVAAKVWMNSPQRAAIAI
;
A
#
# COMPACT_ATOMS: atom_id res chain seq x y z
N ALA A 1 42.69 -7.91 -19.30
CA ALA A 1 41.65 -6.89 -19.07
C ALA A 1 40.45 -7.59 -18.43
N PRO A 2 40.00 -7.20 -17.23
CA PRO A 2 38.90 -7.91 -16.58
C PRO A 2 37.56 -7.47 -17.17
N LEU A 3 36.69 -8.46 -17.44
CA LEU A 3 35.27 -8.27 -17.75
C LEU A 3 34.61 -7.63 -16.53
N MET A 4 34.11 -6.40 -16.68
CA MET A 4 33.23 -5.79 -15.69
C MET A 4 31.88 -6.52 -15.71
N ASP A 5 31.55 -7.13 -14.58
CA ASP A 5 30.23 -7.63 -14.22
C ASP A 5 29.26 -6.44 -14.16
N GLN A 6 28.66 -6.09 -15.30
CA GLN A 6 27.51 -5.19 -15.37
C GLN A 6 26.25 -5.97 -15.02
N ARG A 7 26.15 -6.44 -13.77
CA ARG A 7 24.85 -6.69 -13.15
C ARG A 7 24.23 -5.32 -12.85
N GLY A 8 23.67 -4.71 -13.90
CA GLY A 8 22.72 -3.63 -13.73
C GLY A 8 21.53 -4.21 -12.96
N ASP A 9 21.32 -3.70 -11.76
CA ASP A 9 20.09 -3.92 -11.00
C ASP A 9 18.94 -3.46 -11.90
N ALA A 10 18.28 -4.43 -12.56
CA ALA A 10 17.14 -4.16 -13.39
C ALA A 10 16.09 -3.50 -12.48
N GLN A 11 15.85 -2.21 -12.69
CA GLN A 11 14.80 -1.47 -12.00
C GLN A 11 13.51 -2.30 -12.15
N PRO A 12 12.89 -2.74 -11.05
CA PRO A 12 11.66 -3.51 -11.18
C PRO A 12 10.66 -2.66 -11.97
N GLY A 13 9.99 -3.27 -12.95
CA GLY A 13 8.87 -2.62 -13.62
C GLY A 13 7.83 -2.15 -12.59
N PRO A 14 6.85 -1.31 -12.99
CA PRO A 14 5.91 -0.67 -12.06
C PRO A 14 5.22 -1.63 -11.08
N ALA A 15 4.97 -2.88 -11.48
CA ALA A 15 4.44 -3.92 -10.59
C ALA A 15 5.43 -4.37 -9.48
N GLY A 16 6.73 -4.49 -9.79
CA GLY A 16 7.75 -4.86 -8.80
C GLY A 16 8.10 -3.72 -7.85
N ALA A 17 7.97 -2.46 -8.29
CA ALA A 17 8.07 -1.30 -7.41
C ALA A 17 6.95 -1.32 -6.35
N MET A 18 5.70 -1.55 -6.77
CA MET A 18 4.55 -1.69 -5.87
C MET A 18 4.76 -2.77 -4.80
N GLU A 19 5.19 -3.97 -5.20
CA GLU A 19 5.41 -5.09 -4.28
C GLU A 19 6.52 -4.79 -3.25
N LYS A 20 7.62 -4.19 -3.70
CA LYS A 20 8.71 -3.75 -2.82
C LYS A 20 8.19 -2.76 -1.77
N ARG A 21 7.47 -1.72 -2.19
CA ARG A 21 6.96 -0.69 -1.27
C ARG A 21 5.89 -1.22 -0.31
N CYS A 22 5.04 -2.16 -0.75
CA CYS A 22 4.12 -2.87 0.15
C CYS A 22 4.88 -3.65 1.24
N THR A 23 5.99 -4.29 0.89
CA THR A 23 6.81 -5.05 1.85
C THR A 23 7.49 -4.13 2.87
N GLU A 24 8.02 -3.00 2.42
CA GLU A 24 8.62 -1.97 3.28
C GLU A 24 7.59 -1.37 4.24
N MET A 25 6.43 -0.96 3.72
CA MET A 25 5.34 -0.42 4.54
C MET A 25 4.80 -1.46 5.52
N LEU A 26 4.70 -2.73 5.13
CA LEU A 26 4.28 -3.81 6.03
C LEU A 26 5.23 -3.96 7.22
N ALA A 27 6.54 -3.79 7.01
CA ALA A 27 7.52 -3.77 8.10
C ALA A 27 7.31 -2.56 9.03
N MET A 28 6.97 -1.38 8.49
CA MET A 28 6.63 -0.19 9.29
C MET A 28 5.37 -0.39 10.14
N VAL A 29 4.31 -0.96 9.54
CA VAL A 29 3.06 -1.31 10.24
C VAL A 29 3.33 -2.29 11.38
N ARG A 30 4.14 -3.33 11.15
CA ARG A 30 4.53 -4.31 12.18
C ARG A 30 5.36 -3.68 13.30
N ARG A 31 6.22 -2.72 12.98
CA ARG A 31 6.98 -1.91 13.94
C ARG A 31 6.12 -0.83 14.62
N LYS A 32 4.83 -0.74 14.28
CA LYS A 32 3.88 0.22 14.83
C LYS A 32 4.24 1.68 14.59
N VAL A 33 4.96 1.98 13.51
CA VAL A 33 5.27 3.36 13.08
C VAL A 33 3.96 4.16 13.00
N PRO A 34 3.90 5.39 13.55
CA PRO A 34 2.70 6.22 13.53
C PRO A 34 2.36 6.72 12.12
N SER A 35 1.13 7.19 11.93
CA SER A 35 0.62 7.67 10.64
C SER A 35 1.48 8.79 10.05
N GLU A 36 1.94 9.75 10.88
CA GLU A 36 2.81 10.84 10.41
C GLU A 36 4.12 10.30 9.83
N GLY A 37 4.71 9.29 10.48
CA GLY A 37 5.95 8.67 10.00
C GLY A 37 5.78 7.88 8.69
N ILE A 38 4.58 7.36 8.41
CA ILE A 38 4.28 6.75 7.11
C ILE A 38 4.15 7.83 6.04
N LEU A 39 3.48 8.95 6.34
CA LEU A 39 3.32 10.07 5.40
C LEU A 39 4.67 10.71 5.06
N GLU A 40 5.52 10.93 6.07
CA GLU A 40 6.89 11.42 5.89
C GLU A 40 7.69 10.46 4.98
N TRP A 41 7.65 9.16 5.25
CA TRP A 41 8.31 8.15 4.42
C TRP A 41 7.82 8.16 2.96
N ILE A 42 6.52 8.33 2.72
CA ILE A 42 5.95 8.45 1.36
C ILE A 42 6.58 9.62 0.61
N VAL A 43 6.74 10.77 1.28
CA VAL A 43 7.32 11.99 0.70
C VAL A 43 8.81 11.82 0.48
N GLU A 44 9.55 11.37 1.49
CA GLU A 44 11.01 11.19 1.44
C GLU A 44 11.45 10.22 0.35
N GLN A 45 10.70 9.13 0.16
CA GLN A 45 11.01 8.12 -0.85
C GLN A 45 10.44 8.46 -2.24
N GLN A 46 9.78 9.61 -2.40
CA GLN A 46 9.19 10.06 -3.67
C GLN A 46 8.20 9.04 -4.28
N LEU A 47 7.49 8.30 -3.43
CA LEU A 47 6.68 7.15 -3.86
C LEU A 47 5.55 7.54 -4.80
N ARG A 48 5.06 8.78 -4.70
CA ARG A 48 4.01 9.29 -5.59
C ARG A 48 4.43 9.17 -7.06
N ALA A 49 5.63 9.59 -7.42
CA ALA A 49 6.10 9.51 -8.79
C ALA A 49 6.40 8.06 -9.19
N GLU A 50 7.01 7.29 -8.28
CA GLU A 50 7.36 5.89 -8.50
C GLU A 50 6.14 5.00 -8.75
N LEU A 51 5.04 5.25 -8.05
CA LEU A 51 3.83 4.42 -8.09
C LEU A 51 2.75 4.97 -9.04
N GLY A 52 3.08 5.96 -9.87
CA GLY A 52 2.16 6.48 -10.89
C GLY A 52 1.05 7.39 -10.35
N GLY A 53 1.31 8.10 -9.25
CA GLY A 53 0.42 9.11 -8.68
C GLY A 53 -0.23 8.70 -7.35
N VAL A 54 -1.18 9.51 -6.91
CA VAL A 54 -1.86 9.35 -5.60
C VAL A 54 -2.66 8.04 -5.54
N CYS A 55 -3.31 7.63 -6.63
CA CYS A 55 -4.02 6.35 -6.69
C CYS A 55 -3.10 5.14 -6.48
N GLY A 56 -1.84 5.22 -6.93
CA GLY A 56 -0.83 4.20 -6.63
C GLY A 56 -0.48 4.13 -5.14
N LEU A 57 -0.45 5.28 -4.45
CA LEU A 57 -0.27 5.34 -3.00
C LEU A 57 -1.47 4.74 -2.26
N VAL A 58 -2.69 5.07 -2.68
CA VAL A 58 -3.92 4.49 -2.13
C VAL A 58 -3.88 2.96 -2.26
N GLU A 59 -3.52 2.46 -3.43
CA GLU A 59 -3.39 1.02 -3.68
C GLU A 59 -2.33 0.37 -2.78
N MET A 60 -1.14 0.96 -2.68
CA MET A 60 -0.06 0.46 -1.82
C MET A 60 -0.48 0.39 -0.34
N VAL A 61 -1.06 1.48 0.18
CA VAL A 61 -1.50 1.58 1.58
C VAL A 61 -2.57 0.55 1.86
N LEU A 62 -3.63 0.51 1.05
CA LEU A 62 -4.75 -0.39 1.29
C LEU A 62 -4.34 -1.86 1.18
N ARG A 63 -3.55 -2.25 0.16
CA ARG A 63 -3.00 -3.61 0.05
C ARG A 63 -2.22 -4.00 1.30
N THR A 64 -1.37 -3.11 1.79
CA THR A 64 -0.54 -3.35 2.97
C THR A 64 -1.38 -3.57 4.22
N LEU A 65 -2.40 -2.72 4.45
CA LEU A 65 -3.28 -2.83 5.62
C LEU A 65 -4.09 -4.12 5.60
N LEU A 66 -4.61 -4.52 4.44
CA LEU A 66 -5.35 -5.77 4.29
C LEU A 66 -4.46 -7.00 4.51
N VAL A 67 -3.20 -6.96 4.05
CA VAL A 67 -2.22 -8.02 4.32
C VAL A 67 -1.87 -8.07 5.81
N ALA A 68 -1.62 -6.92 6.45
CA ALA A 68 -1.32 -6.83 7.88
C ALA A 68 -2.47 -7.38 8.75
N GLY A 69 -3.71 -7.12 8.35
CA GLY A 69 -4.92 -7.57 9.03
C GLY A 69 -5.39 -8.98 8.68
N SER A 70 -4.71 -9.67 7.76
CA SER A 70 -5.24 -10.89 7.11
C SER A 70 -5.50 -12.09 8.04
N LYS A 71 -5.07 -12.03 9.31
CA LYS A 71 -5.29 -13.06 10.33
C LYS A 71 -6.75 -13.22 10.75
N SER A 72 -7.48 -12.11 10.95
CA SER A 72 -8.91 -12.14 11.26
C SER A 72 -9.54 -10.79 10.98
N PHE A 73 -10.87 -10.74 10.90
CA PHE A 73 -11.60 -9.49 10.70
C PHE A 73 -11.21 -8.39 11.71
N THR A 74 -11.09 -8.75 12.99
CA THR A 74 -10.66 -7.81 14.03
C THR A 74 -9.25 -7.26 13.77
N HIS A 75 -8.32 -8.06 13.23
CA HIS A 75 -7.00 -7.54 12.88
C HIS A 75 -7.06 -6.59 11.68
N THR A 76 -7.95 -6.83 10.71
CA THR A 76 -8.22 -5.89 9.62
C THR A 76 -8.76 -4.56 10.14
N LEU A 77 -9.79 -4.59 11.01
CA LEU A 77 -10.32 -3.36 11.62
C LEU A 77 -9.25 -2.58 12.38
N ILE A 78 -8.49 -3.25 13.25
CA ILE A 78 -7.41 -2.60 14.01
C ILE A 78 -6.36 -1.96 13.09
N ALA A 79 -6.01 -2.62 11.97
CA ALA A 79 -5.06 -2.08 11.01
C ALA A 79 -5.63 -0.87 10.26
N LEU A 80 -6.89 -0.93 9.83
CA LEU A 80 -7.57 0.17 9.15
C LEU A 80 -7.76 1.37 10.08
N GLU A 81 -8.29 1.18 11.29
CA GLU A 81 -8.51 2.25 12.29
C GLU A 81 -7.21 2.97 12.63
N ARG A 82 -6.11 2.22 12.78
CA ARG A 82 -4.80 2.80 13.12
C ARG A 82 -4.22 3.70 12.02
N TYR A 83 -4.52 3.40 10.76
CA TYR A 83 -3.93 4.08 9.60
C TYR A 83 -4.97 4.76 8.70
N VAL A 84 -6.18 4.97 9.23
CA VAL A 84 -7.28 5.60 8.52
C VAL A 84 -6.92 7.02 8.09
N ASP A 85 -6.13 7.74 8.89
CA ASP A 85 -5.68 9.09 8.57
C ASP A 85 -4.77 9.12 7.33
N VAL A 86 -3.90 8.12 7.16
CA VAL A 86 -3.02 8.02 5.97
C VAL A 86 -3.88 7.78 4.73
N LEU A 87 -4.81 6.82 4.82
CA LEU A 87 -5.68 6.47 3.70
C LEU A 87 -6.64 7.62 3.36
N GLY A 88 -7.22 8.27 4.37
CA GLY A 88 -8.13 9.40 4.25
C GLY A 88 -7.48 10.59 3.55
N GLN A 89 -6.27 10.99 3.97
CA GLN A 89 -5.55 12.09 3.30
C GLN A 89 -5.29 11.81 1.81
N LEU A 90 -4.92 10.56 1.46
CA LEU A 90 -4.67 10.18 0.07
C LEU A 90 -5.96 10.13 -0.76
N ILE A 91 -7.07 9.67 -0.17
CA ILE A 91 -8.39 9.65 -0.82
C ILE A 91 -8.91 11.07 -1.01
N ASP A 92 -8.83 11.93 0.01
CA ASP A 92 -9.25 13.33 -0.07
C ASP A 92 -8.47 14.09 -1.15
N GLU A 93 -7.19 13.77 -1.32
CA GLU A 93 -6.36 14.35 -2.38
C GLU A 93 -6.74 13.85 -3.79
N SER A 94 -7.12 12.58 -3.93
CA SER A 94 -7.43 11.96 -5.23
C SER A 94 -8.90 12.02 -5.62
N GLY A 95 -9.78 12.40 -4.69
CA GLY A 95 -11.22 12.51 -4.92
C GLY A 95 -11.85 11.18 -5.35
N GLU A 96 -12.70 11.23 -6.37
CA GLU A 96 -13.46 10.07 -6.87
C GLU A 96 -12.55 8.94 -7.40
N GLU A 97 -11.41 9.28 -8.00
CA GLU A 97 -10.45 8.28 -8.50
C GLU A 97 -9.83 7.47 -7.35
N GLY A 98 -9.59 8.11 -6.19
CA GLY A 98 -9.11 7.44 -4.98
C GLY A 98 -10.14 6.50 -4.37
N GLN A 99 -11.41 6.91 -4.38
CA GLN A 99 -12.52 6.07 -3.92
C GLN A 99 -12.68 4.84 -4.81
N ASP A 100 -12.64 5.01 -6.14
CA ASP A 100 -12.72 3.89 -7.09
C ASP A 100 -11.50 2.95 -6.96
N ALA A 101 -10.29 3.50 -6.80
CA ALA A 101 -9.08 2.70 -6.54
C ALA A 101 -9.21 1.86 -5.25
N THR A 102 -9.78 2.45 -4.19
CA THR A 102 -10.05 1.78 -2.91
C THR A 102 -10.98 0.58 -3.10
N VAL A 103 -12.11 0.77 -3.76
CA VAL A 103 -13.09 -0.31 -4.04
C VAL A 103 -12.46 -1.41 -4.88
N LYS A 104 -11.72 -1.06 -5.94
CA LYS A 104 -11.05 -2.02 -6.82
C LYS A 104 -10.02 -2.88 -6.08
N VAL A 105 -9.21 -2.28 -5.22
CA VAL A 105 -8.18 -2.99 -4.46
C VAL A 105 -8.78 -3.88 -3.40
N ALA A 106 -9.78 -3.37 -2.68
CA ALA A 106 -10.56 -4.13 -1.71
C ALA A 106 -11.19 -5.38 -2.35
N ALA A 107 -11.85 -5.22 -3.50
CA ALA A 107 -12.43 -6.32 -4.28
C ALA A 107 -11.37 -7.35 -4.73
N LYS A 108 -10.21 -6.91 -5.22
CA LYS A 108 -9.11 -7.81 -5.64
C LYS A 108 -8.54 -8.63 -4.49
N VAL A 109 -8.35 -8.01 -3.33
CA VAL A 109 -7.79 -8.70 -2.15
C VAL A 109 -8.80 -9.69 -1.56
N TRP A 110 -10.10 -9.38 -1.61
CA TRP A 110 -11.14 -10.24 -1.06
C TRP A 110 -11.80 -11.20 -2.06
N MET A 111 -11.48 -11.14 -3.36
CA MET A 111 -11.88 -12.16 -4.34
C MET A 111 -11.46 -13.58 -3.93
N ASN A 112 -10.39 -13.71 -3.13
CA ASN A 112 -9.93 -14.99 -2.58
C ASN A 112 -10.54 -15.32 -1.20
N SER A 113 -11.47 -14.50 -0.68
CA SER A 113 -12.21 -14.73 0.58
C SER A 113 -13.51 -13.88 0.63
N PRO A 114 -14.60 -14.33 -0.01
CA PRO A 114 -15.85 -13.57 -0.16
C PRO A 114 -16.46 -13.06 1.14
N GLN A 115 -16.31 -13.82 2.24
CA GLN A 115 -16.80 -13.44 3.57
C GLN A 115 -16.10 -12.21 4.15
N ARG A 116 -14.85 -11.94 3.73
CA ARG A 116 -14.11 -10.72 4.11
C ARG A 116 -14.46 -9.55 3.20
N ALA A 117 -14.99 -9.80 1.99
CA ALA A 117 -15.41 -8.78 1.04
C ALA A 117 -16.64 -8.01 1.50
N ALA A 118 -17.62 -8.73 2.05
CA ALA A 118 -18.93 -8.17 2.39
C ALA A 118 -18.95 -7.27 3.64
N ILE A 119 -17.87 -7.21 4.43
CA ILE A 119 -17.85 -6.50 5.71
C ILE A 119 -17.16 -5.12 5.62
N ALA A 120 -16.45 -4.85 4.52
CA ALA A 120 -15.68 -3.61 4.39
C ALA A 120 -16.00 -2.79 3.13
N ILE A 121 -17.06 -3.18 2.40
CA ILE A 121 -17.85 -2.32 1.50
C ILE A 121 -19.04 -1.80 2.32
#